data_AF-A0A845M9F5-F1
#
_entry.id   AF-A0A845M9F5-F1
#
_cell.length_a   1.000
_cell.length_b   1.000
_cell.length_c   1.000
_cell.angle_alpha   90.00
_cell.angle_beta   90.00
_cell.angle_gamma   90.00
#
_symmetry.space_group_name_H-M   'P 1'
#
loop_
_entity.id
_entity.type
_entity.pdbx_description
1 polymer ?
#
loop_
_entity_poly.entity_id
_entity_poly.type
_entity_poly.pdbx_seq_one_letter_code
_entity_poly.pdbx_strand_id
1 'polypeptide(L)'
;MRIDPYSRAGLALIFGPLYLGPVLAGWARLSPVTLPVFALAFLLFIAATRRPNLNEASGVAALVLMALVQCALVAACFAAGVALALLTGPIALPLWVPVALTALAAVFGALRYSDKAEMDVFLDSAIRELEVQNRRRPTDWADIHPTPARKVEAATRQALADLRALPDDAAEDRIDAILDTLGDVVGARAFDPLYDAVVETEATDPPLERALLRFVARPELRDRLIERGEAGMAPTLLLNAQAPETRAAARRLVGVLIDAGAPAEQLPDPAWLTDLHAAHPDEGYDTLARRVTHAG
;
A
#
# COMPACT_ATOMS: atom_id res chain seq x y z
N MET A 1 16.98 -6.67 24.21
CA MET A 1 16.48 -6.27 22.88
C MET A 1 16.49 -4.75 22.82
N ARG A 2 17.31 -4.14 21.97
CA ARG A 2 17.37 -2.67 21.83
C ARG A 2 16.34 -2.30 20.76
N ILE A 3 15.17 -1.80 21.17
CA ILE A 3 14.14 -1.37 20.22
C ILE A 3 14.65 -0.08 19.57
N ASP A 4 14.78 -0.11 18.25
CA ASP A 4 15.16 1.06 17.48
C ASP A 4 14.05 2.13 17.62
N PRO A 5 14.39 3.37 18.03
CA PRO A 5 13.43 4.44 18.27
C PRO A 5 12.61 4.76 17.01
N TYR A 6 13.15 4.58 15.81
CA TYR A 6 12.44 4.89 14.57
C TYR A 6 11.79 3.67 13.92
N SER A 7 11.91 2.49 14.53
CA SER A 7 11.12 1.33 14.12
C SER A 7 9.62 1.57 14.35
N ARG A 8 8.78 0.92 13.54
CA ARG A 8 7.31 0.93 13.72
C ARG A 8 6.90 0.58 15.16
N ALA A 9 7.63 -0.35 15.78
CA ALA A 9 7.42 -0.74 17.18
C ALA A 9 7.81 0.36 18.18
N GLY A 10 8.94 1.05 17.96
CA GLY A 10 9.39 2.16 18.81
C GLY A 10 8.44 3.36 18.75
N LEU A 11 7.96 3.71 17.56
CA LEU A 11 6.98 4.77 17.35
C LEU A 11 5.63 4.41 17.98
N ALA A 12 5.15 3.17 17.78
CA ALA A 12 3.90 2.70 18.37
C ALA A 12 3.95 2.70 19.91
N LEU A 13 5.11 2.38 20.50
CA LEU A 13 5.31 2.39 21.96
C LEU A 13 5.12 3.76 22.59
N ILE A 14 5.25 4.84 21.82
CA ILE A 14 5.23 6.21 22.33
C ILE A 14 3.96 6.92 21.90
N PHE A 15 3.67 6.92 20.60
CA PHE A 15 2.47 7.55 20.08
C PHE A 15 1.21 6.81 20.52
N GLY A 16 1.26 5.48 20.65
CA GLY A 16 0.14 4.68 21.15
C GLY A 16 -0.33 5.19 22.52
N PRO A 17 0.49 5.12 23.58
CA PRO A 17 0.14 5.65 24.90
C PRO A 17 -0.21 7.14 24.93
N LEU A 18 0.48 7.96 24.12
CA LEU A 18 0.26 9.40 24.06
C LEU A 18 -1.16 9.75 23.59
N TYR A 19 -1.65 9.09 22.52
CA TYR A 19 -3.01 9.27 22.01
C TYR A 19 -4.06 8.42 22.74
N LEU A 20 -3.65 7.30 23.34
CA LEU A 20 -4.56 6.42 24.08
C LEU A 20 -5.09 7.08 25.36
N GLY A 21 -4.31 7.95 26.02
CA GLY A 21 -4.78 8.66 27.21
C GLY A 21 -6.06 9.48 26.98
N PRO A 22 -6.11 10.44 26.04
CA PRO A 22 -7.34 11.17 25.72
C PRO A 22 -8.52 10.26 25.32
N VAL A 23 -8.25 9.18 24.57
CA VAL A 23 -9.28 8.18 24.21
C VAL A 23 -9.83 7.49 25.47
N LEU A 24 -8.97 7.02 26.37
CA LEU A 24 -9.37 6.39 27.64
C LEU A 24 -10.14 7.37 28.53
N ALA A 25 -9.75 8.65 28.54
CA ALA A 25 -10.46 9.68 29.29
C ALA A 25 -11.88 9.91 28.74
N GLY A 26 -12.05 9.92 27.41
CA GLY A 26 -13.36 9.97 26.76
C GLY A 26 -14.18 8.71 27.02
N TRP A 27 -13.55 7.53 26.97
CA TRP A 27 -14.21 6.25 27.20
C TRP A 27 -14.72 6.12 28.65
N ALA A 28 -13.94 6.61 29.61
CA ALA A 28 -14.33 6.69 31.02
C ALA A 28 -15.31 7.85 31.31
N ARG A 29 -15.71 8.64 30.30
CA ARG A 29 -16.56 9.84 30.43
C ARG A 29 -16.06 10.83 31.48
N LEU A 30 -14.74 11.03 31.54
CA LEU A 30 -14.13 12.01 32.43
C LEU A 30 -14.50 13.43 32.00
N SER A 31 -14.34 14.40 32.90
CA SER A 31 -14.67 15.79 32.60
C SER A 31 -13.81 16.35 31.45
N PRO A 32 -14.40 17.09 30.49
CA PRO A 32 -13.66 17.79 29.42
C PRO A 32 -12.62 18.79 29.95
N VAL A 33 -12.69 19.18 31.23
CA VAL A 33 -11.68 19.99 31.91
C VAL A 33 -10.28 19.35 31.89
N THR A 34 -10.19 18.05 31.57
CA THR A 34 -8.91 17.33 31.42
C THR A 34 -8.21 17.57 30.08
N LEU A 35 -8.92 18.03 29.04
CA LEU A 35 -8.36 18.25 27.70
C LEU A 35 -7.13 19.17 27.68
N PRO A 36 -7.09 20.29 28.43
CA PRO A 36 -5.90 21.14 28.48
C PRO A 36 -4.67 20.42 29.04
N VAL A 37 -4.85 19.49 29.97
CA VAL A 37 -3.73 18.72 30.57
C VAL A 37 -3.09 17.82 29.52
N PHE A 38 -3.90 17.14 28.71
CA PHE A 38 -3.40 16.33 27.60
C PHE A 38 -2.74 17.19 26.52
N ALA A 39 -3.36 18.32 26.15
CA ALA A 39 -2.79 19.24 25.18
C ALA A 39 -1.43 19.79 25.64
N LEU A 40 -1.30 20.12 26.93
CA LEU A 40 -0.02 20.55 27.53
C LEU A 40 1.05 19.44 27.49
N ALA A 41 0.68 18.19 27.77
CA ALA A 41 1.61 17.06 27.68
C ALA A 41 2.11 16.85 26.23
N PHE A 42 1.22 16.94 25.24
CA PHE A 42 1.57 16.92 23.82
C PHE A 42 2.48 18.09 23.43
N LEU A 43 2.16 19.30 23.89
CA LEU A 43 2.97 20.48 23.61
C LEU A 43 4.35 20.38 24.23
N LEU A 44 4.48 19.82 25.43
CA LEU A 44 5.77 19.59 26.10
C LEU A 44 6.63 18.60 25.30
N PHE A 45 6.03 17.51 24.81
CA PHE A 45 6.71 16.56 23.92
C PHE A 45 7.20 17.24 22.63
N ILE A 46 6.35 18.03 21.97
CA ILE A 46 6.69 18.73 20.73
C ILE A 46 7.76 19.81 20.97
N ALA A 47 7.64 20.58 22.06
CA ALA A 47 8.62 21.61 22.40
C ALA A 47 10.00 20.99 22.67
N ALA A 48 10.05 19.84 23.34
CA ALA A 48 11.29 19.13 23.62
C ALA A 48 11.95 18.55 22.35
N THR A 49 11.14 18.05 21.42
CA THR A 49 11.63 17.40 20.18
C THR A 49 11.94 18.40 19.07
N ARG A 50 11.10 19.41 18.84
CA ARG A 50 11.28 20.40 17.77
C ARG A 50 12.08 21.65 18.18
N ARG A 51 12.15 21.97 19.47
CA ARG A 51 12.83 23.16 20.02
C ARG A 51 12.63 24.43 19.17
N PRO A 52 11.39 24.91 19.00
CA PRO A 52 11.10 26.08 18.17
C PRO A 52 11.89 27.30 18.63
N ASN A 53 12.41 28.10 17.69
CA ASN A 53 13.14 29.32 18.01
C ASN A 53 12.18 30.42 18.46
N LEU A 54 12.00 30.57 19.77
CA LEU A 54 11.07 31.56 20.33
C LEU A 54 11.53 33.02 20.18
N ASN A 55 12.79 33.23 19.75
CA ASN A 55 13.33 34.56 19.51
C ASN A 55 12.89 35.13 18.14
N GLU A 56 12.30 34.30 17.28
CA GLU A 56 11.78 34.70 15.98
C GLU A 56 10.24 34.65 15.96
N ALA A 57 9.61 35.63 15.31
CA ALA A 57 8.16 35.68 15.17
C ALA A 57 7.59 34.44 14.43
N SER A 58 8.36 33.89 13.49
CA SER A 58 8.07 32.63 12.78
C SER A 58 7.99 31.44 13.74
N GLY A 59 8.90 31.35 14.71
CA GLY A 59 8.93 30.26 15.69
C GLY A 59 7.78 30.33 16.69
N VAL A 60 7.38 31.54 17.10
CA VAL A 60 6.18 31.75 17.93
C VAL A 60 4.91 31.37 17.16
N ALA A 61 4.78 31.82 15.90
CA ALA A 61 3.64 31.46 15.05
C ALA A 61 3.54 29.94 14.83
N ALA A 62 4.66 29.27 14.60
CA ALA A 62 4.71 27.82 14.47
C ALA A 62 4.27 27.10 15.76
N LEU A 63 4.71 27.58 16.93
CA LEU A 63 4.29 27.01 18.22
C LEU A 63 2.79 27.18 18.47
N VAL A 64 2.23 28.36 18.16
CA VAL A 64 0.79 28.62 18.28
C VAL A 64 -0.01 27.70 17.36
N LEU A 65 0.42 27.55 16.10
CA LEU A 65 -0.22 26.63 15.16
C LEU A 65 -0.17 25.19 15.65
N MET A 66 0.99 24.74 16.16
CA MET A 66 1.12 23.40 16.76
C MET A 66 0.19 23.25 17.96
N ALA A 67 0.08 24.24 18.84
CA ALA A 67 -0.84 24.22 19.97
C ALA A 67 -2.30 24.04 19.54
N LEU A 68 -2.73 24.77 18.51
CA LEU A 68 -4.09 24.64 17.95
C LEU A 68 -4.35 23.24 17.39
N VAL A 69 -3.40 22.70 16.61
CA VAL A 69 -3.49 21.34 16.07
C VAL A 69 -3.57 20.30 17.18
N GLN A 70 -2.74 20.43 18.24
CA GLN A 70 -2.78 19.49 19.36
C GLN A 70 -4.08 19.56 20.15
N CYS A 71 -4.62 20.76 20.39
CA CYS A 71 -5.95 20.91 21.00
C CYS A 71 -7.04 20.20 20.18
N ALA A 72 -7.01 20.36 18.85
CA ALA A 72 -7.97 19.70 17.95
C ALA A 72 -7.82 18.18 17.98
N LEU A 73 -6.59 17.65 17.94
CA LEU A 73 -6.33 16.21 17.99
C LEU A 73 -6.76 15.61 19.33
N VAL A 74 -6.42 16.24 20.45
CA VAL A 74 -6.83 15.80 21.79
C VAL A 74 -8.34 15.78 21.92
N ALA A 75 -9.03 16.81 21.42
CA ALA A 75 -10.50 16.85 21.39
C ALA A 75 -11.09 15.72 20.53
N ALA A 76 -10.51 15.45 19.36
CA ALA A 76 -10.94 14.36 18.48
C ALA A 76 -10.75 12.99 19.13
N CYS A 77 -9.59 12.74 19.75
CA CYS A 77 -9.34 11.49 20.49
C CYS A 77 -10.31 11.30 21.66
N PHE A 78 -10.57 12.37 22.42
CA PHE A 78 -11.56 12.33 23.50
C PHE A 78 -12.97 12.04 22.96
N ALA A 79 -13.38 12.70 21.88
CA ALA A 79 -14.66 12.45 21.23
C ALA A 79 -14.79 11.00 20.72
N ALA A 80 -13.71 10.43 20.16
CA ALA A 80 -13.67 9.02 19.78
C ALA A 80 -13.83 8.09 21.00
N GLY A 81 -13.20 8.43 22.12
CA GLY A 81 -13.42 7.73 23.39
C GLY A 81 -14.87 7.80 23.87
N VAL A 82 -15.50 8.97 23.78
CA VAL A 82 -16.93 9.14 24.12
C VAL A 82 -17.81 8.29 23.21
N ALA A 83 -17.53 8.27 21.90
CA ALA A 83 -18.23 7.39 20.95
C ALA A 83 -18.07 5.92 21.34
N LEU A 84 -16.87 5.49 21.74
CA LEU A 84 -16.62 4.13 22.21
C LEU A 84 -17.40 3.82 23.50
N ALA A 85 -17.50 4.77 24.43
CA ALA A 85 -18.32 4.64 25.64
C ALA A 85 -19.82 4.49 25.33
N LEU A 86 -20.29 5.12 24.26
CA LEU A 86 -21.69 4.98 23.82
C LEU A 86 -21.95 3.57 23.26
N LEU A 87 -20.97 2.97 22.59
CA LEU A 87 -21.11 1.65 21.96
C LEU A 87 -20.89 0.49 22.95
N THR A 88 -19.93 0.62 23.85
CA THR A 88 -19.45 -0.49 24.72
C THR A 88 -19.79 -0.29 26.19
N GLY A 89 -20.34 0.87 26.55
CA GLY A 89 -20.49 1.32 27.93
C GLY A 89 -19.24 2.06 28.45
N PRO A 90 -19.39 2.92 29.46
CA PRO A 90 -18.28 3.62 30.07
C PRO A 90 -17.44 2.66 30.94
N ILE A 91 -16.12 2.82 30.85
CA ILE A 91 -15.20 2.07 31.71
C ILE A 91 -14.92 2.86 33.00
N ALA A 92 -14.86 2.15 34.13
CA ALA A 92 -14.49 2.75 35.40
C ALA A 92 -12.96 2.90 35.46
N LEU A 93 -12.46 4.11 35.16
CA LEU A 93 -11.04 4.43 35.31
C LEU A 93 -10.82 5.61 36.26
N PRO A 94 -9.82 5.53 37.15
CA PRO A 94 -9.35 6.69 37.88
C PRO A 94 -8.81 7.76 36.94
N LEU A 95 -9.09 9.03 37.24
CA LEU A 95 -8.63 10.20 36.48
C LEU A 95 -7.11 10.19 36.21
N TRP A 96 -6.33 9.70 37.17
CA TRP A 96 -4.87 9.71 37.08
C TRP A 96 -4.34 8.73 36.02
N VAL A 97 -5.07 7.66 35.67
CA VAL A 97 -4.57 6.63 34.74
C VAL A 97 -4.36 7.20 33.34
N PRO A 98 -5.38 7.81 32.68
CA PRO A 98 -5.19 8.45 31.38
C PRO A 98 -4.12 9.55 31.40
N VAL A 99 -4.11 10.38 32.45
CA VAL A 99 -3.19 11.52 32.57
C VAL A 99 -1.74 11.04 32.74
N ALA A 100 -1.50 10.07 33.62
CA ALA A 100 -0.18 9.50 33.83
C ALA A 100 0.32 8.80 32.56
N LEU A 101 -0.54 8.10 31.85
CA LEU A 101 -0.19 7.45 30.59
C LEU A 101 0.33 8.46 29.55
N THR A 102 -0.41 9.54 29.30
CA THR A 102 0.01 10.58 28.35
C THR A 102 1.25 11.32 28.85
N ALA A 103 1.31 11.69 30.14
CA ALA A 103 2.44 12.42 30.69
C ALA A 103 3.75 11.60 30.64
N LEU A 104 3.70 10.32 31.02
CA LEU A 104 4.85 9.42 30.97
C LEU A 104 5.30 9.19 29.52
N ALA A 105 4.35 9.01 28.58
CA ALA A 105 4.66 8.88 27.17
C ALA A 105 5.33 10.14 26.61
N ALA A 106 4.83 11.32 26.98
CA ALA A 106 5.40 12.60 26.57
C ALA A 106 6.82 12.80 27.10
N VAL A 107 7.06 12.52 28.40
CA VAL A 107 8.38 12.63 29.02
C VAL A 107 9.35 11.61 28.43
N PHE A 108 8.92 10.35 28.29
CA PHE A 108 9.74 9.29 27.71
C PHE A 108 10.10 9.60 26.25
N GLY A 109 9.13 10.03 25.45
CA GLY A 109 9.35 10.47 24.08
C GLY A 109 10.28 11.70 24.01
N ALA A 110 10.09 12.68 24.88
CA ALA A 110 10.94 13.87 24.94
C ALA A 110 12.40 13.48 25.21
N LEU A 111 12.64 12.60 26.18
CA LEU A 111 13.99 12.12 26.49
C LEU A 111 14.58 11.31 25.33
N ARG A 112 13.79 10.40 24.77
CA ARG A 112 14.25 9.42 23.78
C ARG A 112 14.54 10.02 22.39
N TYR A 113 13.87 11.11 22.03
CA TYR A 113 13.93 11.77 20.72
C TYR A 113 14.38 13.24 20.81
N SER A 114 15.08 13.60 21.89
CA SER A 114 15.59 14.96 22.10
C SER A 114 16.75 15.35 21.17
N ASP A 115 17.29 14.41 20.38
CA ASP A 115 18.42 14.62 19.49
C ASP A 115 17.94 15.10 18.10
N LYS A 116 18.30 16.34 17.75
CA LYS A 116 17.77 17.07 16.59
C LYS A 116 18.02 16.36 15.26
N ALA A 117 19.21 15.80 15.09
CA ALA A 117 19.66 15.28 13.80
C ALA A 117 18.81 14.10 13.32
N GLU A 118 18.38 13.24 14.24
CA GLU A 118 17.62 12.04 13.88
C GLU A 118 16.13 12.34 13.69
N MET A 119 15.55 13.26 14.47
CA MET A 119 14.15 13.67 14.33
C MET A 119 13.92 14.48 13.05
N ASP A 120 14.83 15.40 12.70
CA ASP A 120 14.75 16.17 11.46
C ASP A 120 14.92 15.25 10.24
N VAL A 121 15.86 14.30 10.27
CA VAL A 121 16.03 13.29 9.21
C VAL A 121 14.80 12.37 9.09
N PHE A 122 14.20 11.97 10.21
CA PHE A 122 12.98 11.17 10.22
C PHE A 122 11.78 11.94 9.69
N LEU A 123 11.60 13.20 10.09
CA LEU A 123 10.53 14.07 9.59
C LEU A 123 10.72 14.39 8.12
N ASP A 124 11.94 14.68 7.67
CA ASP A 124 12.24 14.86 6.24
C ASP A 124 11.99 13.58 5.46
N SER A 125 12.29 12.41 6.04
CA SER A 125 11.98 11.13 5.41
C SER A 125 10.47 10.87 5.37
N ALA A 126 9.73 11.18 6.43
CA ALA A 126 8.28 11.02 6.49
C ALA A 126 7.55 12.05 5.62
N ILE A 127 8.05 13.28 5.53
CA ILE A 127 7.57 14.31 4.60
C ILE A 127 7.89 13.88 3.18
N ARG A 128 9.09 13.35 2.90
CA ARG A 128 9.44 12.81 1.58
C ARG A 128 8.58 11.60 1.22
N GLU A 129 8.28 10.71 2.17
CA GLU A 129 7.36 9.59 2.01
C GLU A 129 5.94 10.09 1.73
N LEU A 130 5.47 11.09 2.49
CA LEU A 130 4.18 11.74 2.27
C LEU A 130 4.15 12.51 0.96
N GLU A 131 5.23 13.16 0.53
CA GLU A 131 5.35 13.84 -0.75
C GLU A 131 5.42 12.83 -1.89
N VAL A 132 6.06 11.68 -1.73
CA VAL A 132 6.03 10.58 -2.69
C VAL A 132 4.61 10.01 -2.76
N GLN A 133 3.92 9.85 -1.62
CA GLN A 133 2.52 9.46 -1.57
C GLN A 133 1.58 10.54 -2.12
N ASN A 134 1.91 11.83 -1.97
CA ASN A 134 1.14 12.96 -2.48
C ASN A 134 1.40 13.19 -3.97
N ARG A 135 2.61 12.89 -4.47
CA ARG A 135 2.92 12.75 -5.90
C ARG A 135 2.25 11.52 -6.50
N ARG A 136 1.97 10.50 -5.69
CA ARG A 136 1.12 9.34 -6.01
C ARG A 136 -0.37 9.59 -5.71
N ARG A 137 -0.75 10.76 -5.19
CA ARG A 137 -2.15 11.14 -4.96
C ARG A 137 -2.53 12.11 -6.07
N PRO A 138 -3.35 11.69 -7.03
CA PRO A 138 -3.63 12.54 -8.16
C PRO A 138 -4.58 13.66 -7.75
N THR A 139 -4.16 14.90 -7.99
CA THR A 139 -4.96 16.10 -7.73
C THR A 139 -6.11 16.29 -8.71
N ASP A 140 -6.15 15.51 -9.79
CA ASP A 140 -7.28 15.44 -10.71
C ASP A 140 -7.37 14.04 -11.34
N TRP A 141 -8.55 13.41 -11.34
CA TRP A 141 -8.79 12.09 -11.92
C TRP A 141 -8.49 12.06 -13.43
N ALA A 142 -8.66 13.21 -14.09
CA ALA A 142 -8.42 13.40 -15.52
C ALA A 142 -6.93 13.42 -15.91
N ASP A 143 -6.02 13.72 -14.98
CA ASP A 143 -4.57 13.79 -15.23
C ASP A 143 -3.89 12.41 -15.14
N ILE A 144 -4.51 11.44 -14.43
CA ILE A 144 -4.03 10.05 -14.30
C ILE A 144 -4.44 9.21 -15.49
N HIS A 145 -5.71 9.38 -15.90
CA HIS A 145 -6.31 8.71 -17.03
C HIS A 145 -6.64 9.80 -18.04
N PRO A 146 -5.62 10.37 -18.74
CA PRO A 146 -5.91 11.23 -19.86
C PRO A 146 -6.86 10.44 -20.75
N THR A 147 -8.05 10.98 -21.01
CA THR A 147 -9.09 10.28 -21.77
C THR A 147 -8.40 9.69 -22.99
N PRO A 148 -8.32 8.34 -23.11
CA PRO A 148 -7.52 7.74 -24.17
C PRO A 148 -7.99 8.38 -25.46
N ALA A 149 -7.05 8.80 -26.32
CA ALA A 149 -7.43 9.32 -27.63
C ALA A 149 -8.44 8.33 -28.23
N ARG A 150 -9.57 8.79 -28.79
CA ARG A 150 -10.68 7.90 -29.22
C ARG A 150 -10.22 6.67 -30.00
N LYS A 151 -9.12 6.80 -30.75
CA LYS A 151 -8.44 5.71 -31.46
C LYS A 151 -7.91 4.60 -30.53
N VAL A 152 -7.27 4.94 -29.42
CA VAL A 152 -6.76 4.00 -28.40
C VAL A 152 -7.92 3.24 -27.76
N GLU A 153 -8.95 3.96 -27.31
CA GLU A 153 -10.13 3.33 -26.71
C GLU A 153 -10.84 2.38 -27.69
N ALA A 154 -11.00 2.81 -28.94
CA ALA A 154 -11.60 1.98 -29.99
C ALA A 154 -10.74 0.74 -30.30
N ALA A 155 -9.41 0.89 -30.37
CA ALA A 155 -8.50 -0.23 -30.62
C ALA A 155 -8.53 -1.25 -29.49
N THR A 156 -8.47 -0.81 -28.23
CA THR A 156 -8.59 -1.69 -27.07
C THR A 156 -9.93 -2.42 -27.04
N ARG A 157 -11.04 -1.70 -27.26
CA ARG A 157 -12.37 -2.32 -27.29
C ARG A 157 -12.50 -3.35 -28.40
N GLN A 158 -11.97 -3.05 -29.59
CA GLN A 158 -11.98 -3.96 -30.72
C GLN A 158 -11.15 -5.22 -30.43
N ALA A 159 -9.93 -5.05 -29.90
CA ALA A 159 -9.07 -6.18 -29.57
C ALA A 159 -9.72 -7.10 -28.51
N LEU A 160 -10.34 -6.53 -27.47
CA LEU A 160 -11.06 -7.33 -26.46
C LEU A 160 -12.27 -8.07 -27.06
N ALA A 161 -13.01 -7.42 -27.96
CA ALA A 161 -14.13 -8.08 -28.66
C ALA A 161 -13.63 -9.21 -29.57
N ASP A 162 -12.53 -8.99 -30.29
CA ASP A 162 -11.94 -9.99 -31.19
C ASP A 162 -11.41 -11.20 -30.39
N LEU A 163 -10.74 -10.96 -29.26
CA LEU A 163 -10.27 -12.03 -28.37
C LEU A 163 -11.42 -12.88 -27.84
N ARG A 164 -12.51 -12.26 -27.39
CA ARG A 164 -13.71 -12.96 -26.89
C ARG A 164 -14.48 -13.72 -27.98
N ALA A 165 -14.34 -13.30 -29.23
CA ALA A 165 -14.96 -13.99 -30.36
C ALA A 165 -14.16 -15.23 -30.79
N LEU A 166 -12.94 -15.43 -30.28
CA LEU A 166 -12.16 -16.61 -30.56
C LEU A 166 -12.74 -17.84 -29.82
N PRO A 167 -12.73 -19.04 -30.43
CA PRO A 167 -12.99 -20.27 -29.72
C PRO A 167 -11.93 -20.53 -28.63
N ASP A 168 -12.31 -21.27 -27.59
CA ASP A 168 -11.46 -21.59 -26.44
C ASP A 168 -10.13 -22.26 -26.82
N ASP A 169 -10.12 -23.02 -27.92
CA ASP A 169 -8.96 -23.73 -28.47
C ASP A 169 -8.22 -22.94 -29.56
N ALA A 170 -8.49 -21.64 -29.69
CA ALA A 170 -7.86 -20.80 -30.69
C ALA A 170 -6.34 -20.94 -30.72
N ALA A 171 -5.80 -21.08 -31.93
CA ALA A 171 -4.37 -21.13 -32.16
C ALA A 171 -3.67 -19.84 -31.69
N GLU A 172 -2.46 -19.99 -31.17
CA GLU A 172 -1.70 -18.91 -30.54
C GLU A 172 -1.35 -17.77 -31.51
N ASP A 173 -1.13 -18.10 -32.78
CA ASP A 173 -0.83 -17.16 -33.87
C ASP A 173 -1.97 -16.15 -34.09
N ARG A 174 -3.23 -16.56 -33.91
CA ARG A 174 -4.37 -15.65 -34.00
C ARG A 174 -4.46 -14.70 -32.82
N ILE A 175 -4.13 -15.19 -31.61
CA ILE A 175 -4.06 -14.35 -30.42
C ILE A 175 -2.93 -13.33 -30.60
N ASP A 176 -1.77 -13.77 -31.08
CA ASP A 176 -0.62 -12.89 -31.34
C ASP A 176 -0.94 -11.81 -32.37
N ALA A 177 -1.64 -12.13 -33.45
CA ALA A 177 -2.01 -11.15 -34.46
C ALA A 177 -2.88 -10.00 -33.89
N ILE A 178 -3.80 -10.32 -32.97
CA ILE A 178 -4.62 -9.32 -32.28
C ILE A 178 -3.74 -8.49 -31.33
N LEU A 179 -2.87 -9.15 -30.57
CA LEU A 179 -1.97 -8.50 -29.62
C LEU A 179 -0.90 -7.63 -30.30
N ASP A 180 -0.43 -8.00 -31.50
CA ASP A 180 0.48 -7.20 -32.32
C ASP A 180 -0.19 -5.88 -32.71
N THR A 181 -1.41 -5.97 -33.23
CA THR A 181 -2.21 -4.80 -33.60
C THR A 181 -2.47 -3.89 -32.39
N LEU A 182 -2.78 -4.49 -31.24
CA LEU A 182 -3.00 -3.75 -29.99
C LEU A 182 -1.71 -3.12 -29.46
N GLY A 183 -0.60 -3.86 -29.49
CA GLY A 183 0.72 -3.42 -29.07
C GLY A 183 1.25 -2.25 -29.89
N ASP A 184 1.03 -2.26 -31.21
CA ASP A 184 1.44 -1.18 -32.11
C ASP A 184 0.69 0.13 -31.85
N VAL A 185 -0.59 0.04 -31.45
CA VAL A 185 -1.44 1.22 -31.24
C VAL A 185 -1.37 1.74 -29.81
N VAL A 186 -1.32 0.84 -28.82
CA VAL A 186 -1.52 1.16 -27.41
C VAL A 186 -0.26 0.89 -26.57
N GLY A 187 0.59 -0.04 -26.99
CA GLY A 187 1.79 -0.44 -26.27
C GLY A 187 1.49 -0.99 -24.87
N ALA A 188 2.41 -0.79 -23.93
CA ALA A 188 2.29 -1.30 -22.55
C ALA A 188 1.04 -0.81 -21.79
N ARG A 189 0.38 0.26 -22.26
CA ARG A 189 -0.89 0.76 -21.69
C ARG A 189 -2.08 -0.17 -21.95
N ALA A 190 -1.92 -1.17 -22.83
CA ALA A 190 -2.95 -2.19 -23.03
C ALA A 190 -2.97 -3.24 -21.91
N PHE A 191 -1.99 -3.22 -20.99
CA PHE A 191 -1.95 -4.13 -19.86
C PHE A 191 -3.20 -4.01 -18.99
N ASP A 192 -3.46 -2.82 -18.45
CA ASP A 192 -4.58 -2.54 -17.54
C ASP A 192 -5.92 -3.03 -18.10
N PRO A 193 -6.36 -2.66 -19.32
CA PRO A 193 -7.64 -3.12 -19.85
C PRO A 193 -7.69 -4.63 -20.16
N LEU A 194 -6.55 -5.27 -20.47
CA LEU A 194 -6.50 -6.74 -20.62
C LEU A 194 -6.62 -7.42 -19.25
N TYR A 195 -5.92 -6.90 -18.24
CA TYR A 195 -5.95 -7.40 -16.88
C TYR A 195 -7.34 -7.26 -16.26
N ASP A 196 -7.93 -6.07 -16.37
CA ASP A 196 -9.29 -5.79 -15.89
C ASP A 196 -10.30 -6.72 -16.57
N ALA A 197 -10.20 -6.92 -17.88
CA ALA A 197 -11.11 -7.80 -18.61
C ALA A 197 -11.01 -9.26 -18.14
N VAL A 198 -9.85 -9.75 -17.72
CA VAL A 198 -9.70 -11.09 -17.11
C VAL A 198 -10.29 -11.12 -15.70
N VAL A 199 -10.06 -10.09 -14.88
CA VAL A 199 -10.53 -10.03 -13.47
C VAL A 199 -12.04 -9.83 -13.36
N GLU A 200 -12.64 -9.03 -14.25
CA GLU A 200 -14.07 -8.70 -14.22
C GLU A 200 -14.96 -9.85 -14.69
N THR A 201 -14.40 -10.86 -15.37
CA THR A 201 -15.20 -11.95 -15.92
C THR A 201 -15.48 -13.00 -14.82
N GLU A 202 -16.76 -13.24 -14.52
CA GLU A 202 -17.18 -14.26 -13.53
C GLU A 202 -16.93 -15.71 -14.02
N ALA A 203 -16.81 -15.89 -15.34
CA ALA A 203 -16.55 -17.16 -16.01
C ALA A 203 -15.12 -17.21 -16.58
N THR A 204 -14.57 -18.40 -16.71
CA THR A 204 -13.28 -18.63 -17.38
C THR A 204 -13.35 -18.18 -18.84
N ASP A 205 -12.38 -17.37 -19.28
CA ASP A 205 -12.24 -16.91 -20.67
C ASP A 205 -10.83 -17.28 -21.18
N PRO A 206 -10.62 -18.53 -21.64
CA PRO A 206 -9.29 -19.03 -21.99
C PRO A 206 -8.56 -18.23 -23.08
N PRO A 207 -9.22 -17.72 -24.14
CA PRO A 207 -8.58 -16.81 -25.09
C PRO A 207 -8.02 -15.55 -24.42
N LEU A 208 -8.80 -14.92 -23.54
CA LEU A 208 -8.40 -13.69 -22.88
C LEU A 208 -7.29 -13.89 -21.84
N GLU A 209 -7.37 -14.96 -21.04
CA GLU A 209 -6.32 -15.35 -20.09
C GLU A 209 -4.98 -15.61 -20.81
N ARG A 210 -5.02 -16.37 -21.91
CA ARG A 210 -3.84 -16.65 -22.74
C ARG A 210 -3.30 -15.37 -23.36
N ALA A 211 -4.17 -14.49 -23.86
CA ALA A 211 -3.77 -13.22 -24.43
C ALA A 211 -3.04 -12.34 -23.40
N LEU A 212 -3.53 -12.25 -22.16
CA LEU A 212 -2.86 -11.51 -21.10
C LEU A 212 -1.45 -12.07 -20.81
N LEU A 213 -1.30 -13.39 -20.65
CA LEU A 213 0.01 -14.01 -20.42
C LEU A 213 0.98 -13.77 -21.58
N ARG A 214 0.50 -13.90 -22.82
CA ARG A 214 1.32 -13.65 -24.02
C ARG A 214 1.71 -12.19 -24.16
N PHE A 215 0.82 -11.26 -23.81
CA PHE A 215 1.10 -9.84 -23.83
C PHE A 215 2.24 -9.48 -22.88
N VAL A 216 2.23 -10.00 -21.65
CA VAL A 216 3.31 -9.79 -20.67
C VAL A 216 4.60 -10.52 -21.06
N ALA A 217 4.51 -11.64 -21.79
CA ALA A 217 5.67 -12.39 -22.24
C ALA A 217 6.51 -11.66 -23.32
N ARG A 218 5.95 -10.65 -24.01
CA ARG A 218 6.62 -9.88 -25.06
C ARG A 218 7.81 -9.10 -24.49
N PRO A 219 9.05 -9.30 -24.99
CA PRO A 219 10.25 -8.67 -24.43
C PRO A 219 10.15 -7.14 -24.32
N GLU A 220 9.63 -6.49 -25.36
CA GLU A 220 9.56 -5.03 -25.47
C GLU A 220 8.58 -4.40 -24.46
N LEU A 221 7.60 -5.19 -24.02
CA LEU A 221 6.59 -4.78 -23.04
C LEU A 221 6.99 -5.19 -21.63
N ARG A 222 7.59 -6.37 -21.47
CA ARG A 222 7.98 -6.94 -20.19
C ARG A 222 8.88 -6.00 -19.39
N ASP A 223 9.92 -5.44 -20.01
CA ASP A 223 10.85 -4.54 -19.31
C ASP A 223 10.13 -3.31 -18.75
N ARG A 224 9.20 -2.73 -19.54
CA ARG A 224 8.37 -1.61 -19.09
C ARG A 224 7.40 -2.00 -17.99
N LEU A 225 6.85 -3.21 -18.03
CA LEU A 225 5.96 -3.71 -16.98
C LEU A 225 6.72 -4.01 -15.68
N ILE A 226 7.97 -4.45 -15.77
CA ILE A 226 8.85 -4.62 -14.60
C ILE A 226 9.13 -3.25 -13.98
N GLU A 227 9.49 -2.24 -14.77
CA GLU A 227 9.71 -0.87 -14.28
C GLU A 227 8.46 -0.28 -13.61
N ARG A 228 7.26 -0.64 -14.10
CA ARG A 228 5.98 -0.21 -13.52
C ARG A 228 5.57 -0.97 -12.26
N GLY A 229 6.17 -2.11 -11.96
CA GLY A 229 5.76 -2.95 -10.83
C GLY A 229 4.63 -3.94 -11.14
N GLU A 230 4.32 -4.17 -12.42
CA GLU A 230 3.09 -4.84 -12.86
C GLU A 230 3.32 -6.21 -13.51
N ALA A 231 4.56 -6.53 -13.89
CA ALA A 231 4.87 -7.73 -14.68
C ALA A 231 4.45 -9.04 -13.97
N GLY A 232 4.48 -9.04 -12.63
CA GLY A 232 4.08 -10.16 -11.80
C GLY A 232 2.58 -10.41 -11.69
N MET A 233 1.75 -9.41 -11.98
CA MET A 233 0.31 -9.48 -11.67
C MET A 233 -0.41 -10.53 -12.51
N ALA A 234 -0.21 -10.52 -13.83
CA ALA A 234 -0.84 -11.47 -14.74
C ALA A 234 -0.50 -12.95 -14.45
N PRO A 235 0.78 -13.36 -14.33
CA PRO A 235 1.08 -14.74 -13.99
C PRO A 235 0.56 -15.09 -12.60
N THR A 236 0.69 -14.19 -11.60
CA THR A 236 0.17 -14.45 -10.25
C THR A 236 -1.35 -14.70 -10.27
N LEU A 237 -2.12 -13.91 -11.01
CA LEU A 237 -3.56 -14.12 -11.15
C LEU A 237 -3.89 -15.53 -11.72
N LEU A 238 -3.08 -16.00 -12.68
CA LEU A 238 -3.39 -17.18 -13.49
C LEU A 238 -2.65 -18.47 -13.07
N LEU A 239 -1.82 -18.42 -12.02
CA LEU A 239 -1.18 -19.61 -11.46
C LEU A 239 -2.20 -20.62 -10.88
N ASN A 240 -3.42 -20.19 -10.55
CA ASN A 240 -4.51 -21.08 -10.13
C ASN A 240 -5.70 -21.08 -11.11
N ALA A 241 -5.48 -20.74 -12.38
CA ALA A 241 -6.51 -20.80 -13.42
C ALA A 241 -7.11 -22.21 -13.52
N GLN A 242 -8.36 -22.33 -13.95
CA GLN A 242 -9.03 -23.64 -14.07
C GLN A 242 -8.36 -24.53 -15.14
N ALA A 243 -7.97 -23.93 -16.27
CA ALA A 243 -7.33 -24.62 -17.37
C ALA A 243 -5.86 -24.96 -17.05
N PRO A 244 -5.43 -26.24 -17.13
CA PRO A 244 -4.05 -26.65 -16.88
C PRO A 244 -3.03 -25.98 -17.81
N GLU A 245 -3.42 -25.75 -19.07
CA GLU A 245 -2.60 -25.07 -20.07
C GLU A 245 -2.28 -23.62 -19.66
N THR A 246 -3.29 -22.89 -19.14
CA THR A 246 -3.13 -21.52 -18.63
C THR A 246 -2.18 -21.51 -17.43
N ARG A 247 -2.35 -22.44 -16.47
CA ARG A 247 -1.45 -22.58 -15.33
C ARG A 247 0.00 -22.85 -15.75
N ALA A 248 0.19 -23.74 -16.72
CA ALA A 248 1.50 -24.05 -17.26
C ALA A 248 2.14 -22.82 -17.94
N ALA A 249 1.36 -22.03 -18.69
CA ALA A 249 1.82 -20.78 -19.27
C ALA A 249 2.18 -19.73 -18.21
N ALA A 250 1.37 -19.57 -17.17
CA ALA A 250 1.64 -18.67 -16.05
C ALA A 250 2.96 -19.03 -15.33
N ARG A 251 3.17 -20.32 -15.02
CA ARG A 251 4.44 -20.79 -14.43
C ARG A 251 5.65 -20.51 -15.32
N ARG A 252 5.54 -20.75 -16.63
CA ARG A 252 6.63 -20.44 -17.57
C ARG A 252 6.95 -18.95 -17.55
N LEU A 253 5.92 -18.08 -17.50
CA LEU A 253 6.09 -16.64 -17.43
C LEU A 253 6.78 -16.21 -16.13
N VAL A 254 6.44 -16.79 -14.98
CA VAL A 254 7.19 -16.53 -13.72
C VAL A 254 8.67 -16.90 -13.89
N GLY A 255 8.96 -18.04 -14.51
CA GLY A 255 10.34 -18.44 -14.83
C GLY A 255 11.06 -17.38 -15.67
N VAL A 256 10.40 -16.88 -16.72
CA VAL A 256 10.93 -15.81 -17.58
C VAL A 256 11.15 -14.50 -16.81
N LEU A 257 10.28 -14.14 -15.87
CA LEU A 257 10.43 -12.95 -15.03
C LEU A 257 11.62 -13.06 -14.07
N ILE A 258 11.83 -14.24 -13.48
CA ILE A 258 13.02 -14.53 -12.67
C ILE A 258 14.29 -14.34 -13.52
N ASP A 259 14.31 -14.92 -14.72
CA ASP A 259 15.47 -14.84 -15.61
C ASP A 259 15.71 -13.42 -16.15
N ALA A 260 14.65 -12.60 -16.21
CA ALA A 260 14.72 -11.17 -16.55
C ALA A 260 15.12 -10.26 -15.37
N GLY A 261 15.31 -10.82 -14.16
CA GLY A 261 15.68 -10.05 -12.97
C GLY A 261 14.55 -9.17 -12.42
N ALA A 262 13.30 -9.62 -12.54
CA ALA A 262 12.17 -8.94 -11.91
C ALA A 262 12.39 -8.86 -10.37
N PRO A 263 12.07 -7.71 -9.73
CA PRO A 263 12.17 -7.56 -8.28
C PRO A 263 11.34 -8.60 -7.52
N ALA A 264 11.81 -8.99 -6.33
CA ALA A 264 11.16 -10.01 -5.50
C ALA A 264 9.70 -9.70 -5.18
N GLU A 265 9.36 -8.42 -4.98
CA GLU A 265 7.99 -7.97 -4.73
C GLU A 265 7.03 -8.16 -5.92
N GLN A 266 7.56 -8.40 -7.13
CA GLN A 266 6.78 -8.72 -8.33
C GLN A 266 6.72 -10.23 -8.61
N LEU A 267 7.35 -11.06 -7.78
CA LEU A 267 7.28 -12.51 -7.90
C LEU A 267 6.21 -13.06 -6.94
N PRO A 268 5.57 -14.21 -7.28
CA PRO A 268 4.58 -14.82 -6.41
C PRO A 268 5.20 -15.28 -5.09
N ASP A 269 4.44 -15.19 -3.99
CA ASP A 269 4.89 -15.64 -2.67
C ASP A 269 5.27 -17.15 -2.70
N PRO A 270 6.52 -17.52 -2.31
CA PRO A 270 6.93 -18.91 -2.22
C PRO A 270 6.03 -19.80 -1.35
N ALA A 271 5.44 -19.25 -0.28
CA ALA A 271 4.50 -19.99 0.56
C ALA A 271 3.24 -20.35 -0.24
N TRP A 272 2.71 -19.40 -1.00
CA TRP A 272 1.55 -19.64 -1.85
C TRP A 272 1.83 -20.64 -2.98
N LEU A 273 3.02 -20.62 -3.58
CA LEU A 273 3.43 -21.64 -4.55
C LEU A 273 3.50 -23.05 -3.92
N THR A 274 3.83 -23.15 -2.63
CA THR A 274 3.82 -24.43 -1.90
C THR A 274 2.38 -24.94 -1.73
N ASP A 275 1.42 -24.05 -1.45
CA ASP A 275 0.00 -24.40 -1.39
C ASP A 275 -0.52 -24.86 -2.77
N LEU A 276 -0.11 -24.18 -3.84
CA LEU A 276 -0.46 -24.59 -5.22
C LEU A 276 0.15 -25.94 -5.58
N HIS A 277 1.36 -26.28 -5.10
CA HIS A 277 1.90 -27.62 -5.26
C HIS A 277 1.02 -28.66 -4.55
N ALA A 278 0.52 -28.38 -3.35
CA ALA A 278 -0.38 -29.31 -2.66
C ALA A 278 -1.70 -29.53 -3.43
N ALA A 279 -2.22 -28.49 -4.09
CA ALA A 279 -3.41 -28.59 -4.93
C ALA A 279 -3.15 -29.27 -6.28
N HIS A 280 -1.95 -29.09 -6.85
CA HIS A 280 -1.54 -29.52 -8.19
C HIS A 280 -0.13 -30.15 -8.17
N PRO A 281 0.04 -31.35 -7.57
CA PRO A 281 1.34 -31.92 -7.19
C PRO A 281 2.32 -32.13 -8.34
N ASP A 282 1.84 -32.50 -9.52
CA ASP A 282 2.72 -32.88 -10.64
C ASP A 282 3.03 -31.73 -11.60
N GLU A 283 2.64 -30.51 -11.25
CA GLU A 283 2.80 -29.40 -12.18
C GLU A 283 4.10 -28.60 -11.98
N GLY A 284 4.87 -28.87 -10.92
CA GLY A 284 6.21 -28.28 -10.71
C GLY A 284 6.23 -26.92 -9.98
N TYR A 285 5.20 -26.62 -9.18
CA TYR A 285 5.17 -25.43 -8.33
C TYR A 285 6.26 -25.45 -7.23
N ASP A 286 6.67 -26.63 -6.75
CA ASP A 286 7.76 -26.82 -5.78
C ASP A 286 9.11 -26.28 -6.32
N THR A 287 9.35 -26.53 -7.61
CA THR A 287 10.57 -26.12 -8.30
C THR A 287 10.53 -24.62 -8.54
N LEU A 288 9.36 -24.09 -8.91
CA LEU A 288 9.18 -22.65 -9.07
C LEU A 288 9.35 -21.90 -7.73
N ALA A 289 8.80 -22.42 -6.63
CA ALA A 289 8.91 -21.84 -5.29
C ALA A 289 10.40 -21.67 -4.88
N ARG A 290 11.19 -22.73 -5.07
CA ARG A 290 12.64 -22.67 -4.81
C ARG A 290 13.34 -21.61 -5.65
N ARG A 291 13.01 -21.49 -6.94
CA ARG A 291 13.61 -20.45 -7.81
C ARG A 291 13.25 -19.05 -7.34
N VAL A 292 12.00 -18.80 -6.96
CA VAL A 292 11.58 -17.48 -6.44
C VAL A 292 12.30 -17.14 -5.14
N THR A 293 12.41 -18.09 -4.20
CA THR A 293 13.14 -17.87 -2.93
C THR A 293 14.61 -17.52 -3.14
N HIS A 294 15.25 -18.01 -4.20
CA HIS A 294 16.64 -17.68 -4.51
C HIS A 294 16.81 -16.34 -5.25
N ALA A 295 15.73 -15.83 -5.86
CA ALA A 295 15.75 -14.58 -6.62
C ALA A 295 15.52 -13.33 -5.76
N GLY A 296 14.89 -13.48 -4.58
CA GLY A 296 14.67 -12.40 -3.60
C GLY A 296 15.66 -12.41 -2.45
#